data_AF-A0A2T9YJY0-F1
#
_entry.id   AF-A0A2T9YJY0-F1
#
_cell.length_a   1.000
_cell.length_b   1.000
_cell.length_c   1.000
_cell.angle_alpha   90.00
_cell.angle_beta   90.00
_cell.angle_gamma   90.00
#
_symmetry.space_group_name_H-M   'P 1'
#
loop_
_entity.id
_entity.type
_entity.pdbx_description
1 polymer ?
#
loop_
_entity_poly.entity_id
_entity_poly.type
_entity_poly.pdbx_seq_one_letter_code
_entity_poly.pdbx_strand_id
1 'polypeptide(L)' 'MNSLNANIEQMWTGTTFQPFVSNEMFSYLSLVLGILGFILFGLFSLSSKSFSTETTFAALTSITLGFAFVFALLYTGILL' A
#
# COMPACT_ATOMS: atom_id res chain seq x y z
N MET A 1 10.74 21.83 38.77
CA MET A 1 11.81 21.26 37.92
C MET A 1 11.39 20.02 37.11
N ASN A 2 10.17 19.49 37.28
CA ASN A 2 9.76 18.23 36.62
C ASN A 2 9.12 18.41 35.23
N SER A 3 8.55 19.57 34.92
CA SER A 3 7.90 19.82 33.62
C SER A 3 8.87 20.25 32.52
N LEU A 4 10.00 20.88 32.88
CA LEU A 4 10.98 21.37 31.92
C LEU A 4 11.84 20.22 31.36
N ASN A 5 12.24 19.27 32.22
CA ASN A 5 12.94 18.06 31.78
C ASN A 5 12.07 17.17 30.90
N ALA A 6 10.78 17.00 31.23
CA ALA A 6 9.85 16.23 30.41
C ALA A 6 9.65 16.82 28.99
N ASN A 7 9.64 18.15 28.88
CA ASN A 7 9.58 18.84 27.58
C ASN A 7 10.89 18.70 26.79
N ILE A 8 12.04 18.77 27.46
CA ILE A 8 13.34 18.59 26.80
C ILE A 8 13.49 17.16 26.28
N GLU A 9 13.07 16.14 27.04
CA GLU A 9 13.08 14.75 26.60
C GLU A 9 12.20 14.53 25.36
N GLN A 10 11.00 15.12 25.31
CA GLN A 10 10.13 15.06 24.12
C GLN A 10 10.71 15.77 22.89
N MET A 11 11.45 16.86 23.08
CA MET A 11 12.13 17.56 21.98
C MET A 11 13.36 16.79 21.48
N TRP A 12 14.01 16.01 22.35
CA TRP A 12 15.24 15.28 22.05
C TRP A 12 14.99 13.92 21.37
N THR A 13 13.90 13.23 21.73
CA THR A 13 13.55 11.94 21.10
C THR A 13 12.92 12.07 19.71
N GLY A 14 12.64 13.31 19.28
CA GLY A 14 11.75 13.57 18.15
C GLY A 14 10.33 13.10 18.46
N THR A 15 9.34 13.65 17.76
CA THR A 15 8.00 13.06 17.79
C THR A 15 8.11 11.64 17.21
N THR A 16 7.60 10.64 17.93
CA THR A 16 7.55 9.26 17.42
C THR A 16 6.87 9.27 16.06
N PHE A 17 7.55 8.77 15.02
CA PHE A 17 6.97 8.70 13.67
C PHE A 17 5.65 7.93 13.75
N GLN A 18 4.56 8.64 13.46
CA GLN A 18 3.24 8.03 13.35
C GLN A 18 3.05 7.60 11.90
N PRO A 19 3.01 6.29 11.61
CA PRO A 19 2.78 5.84 10.25
C PRO A 19 1.39 6.31 9.79
N PHE A 20 1.31 6.77 8.54
CA PHE A 20 0.04 7.23 7.94
C PHE A 20 -1.01 6.11 7.86
N VAL A 21 -0.56 4.85 7.85
CA VAL A 21 -1.41 3.65 7.76
C VAL A 21 -1.02 2.72 8.90
N SER A 22 -2.01 2.21 9.63
CA SER A 22 -1.74 1.20 10.66
C SER A 22 -1.41 -0.14 10.01
N ASN A 23 -0.58 -0.94 10.68
CA ASN A 23 -0.17 -2.26 10.15
C ASN A 23 -1.36 -3.17 9.83
N GLU A 24 -2.44 -3.06 10.61
CA GLU A 24 -3.68 -3.81 10.41
C GLU A 24 -4.37 -3.44 9.08
N MET A 25 -4.27 -2.17 8.66
CA MET A 25 -4.87 -1.69 7.41
C MET A 25 -4.18 -2.26 6.16
N PHE A 26 -2.91 -2.65 6.24
CA PHE A 26 -2.22 -3.25 5.08
C PHE A 26 -2.88 -4.55 4.62
N SER A 27 -3.43 -5.35 5.54
CA SER A 27 -4.14 -6.59 5.18
C SER A 27 -5.40 -6.30 4.34
N TYR A 28 -6.22 -5.35 4.79
CA TYR A 28 -7.42 -4.92 4.07
C TYR A 28 -7.08 -4.27 2.74
N LEU A 29 -6.05 -3.42 2.70
CA LEU A 29 -5.63 -2.72 1.50
C LEU A 29 -5.06 -3.68 0.45
N SER A 30 -4.27 -4.66 0.88
CA SER A 30 -3.77 -5.75 0.03
C SER A 30 -4.92 -6.55 -0.57
N LEU A 31 -5.91 -6.93 0.23
CA LEU A 31 -7.06 -7.71 -0.24
C LEU A 31 -7.91 -6.95 -1.24
N VAL A 32 -8.24 -5.69 -0.97
CA VAL A 32 -9.05 -4.84 -1.87
C VAL A 32 -8.31 -4.61 -3.19
N LEU A 33 -7.03 -4.25 -3.14
CA LEU A 33 -6.22 -4.07 -4.35
C LEU A 33 -6.02 -5.38 -5.09
N GLY A 34 -5.84 -6.50 -4.40
CA GLY A 34 -5.75 -7.82 -5.02
C GLY A 34 -6.99 -8.15 -5.84
N ILE A 35 -8.19 -7.99 -5.24
CA ILE A 35 -9.47 -8.23 -5.94
C ILE A 35 -9.61 -7.31 -7.16
N LEU A 36 -9.35 -6.01 -7.01
CA LEU A 36 -9.41 -5.06 -8.12
C LEU A 36 -8.42 -5.40 -9.23
N GLY A 37 -7.20 -5.78 -8.87
CA GLY A 37 -6.16 -6.21 -9.81
C GLY A 37 -6.58 -7.44 -10.61
N PHE A 38 -7.18 -8.45 -9.96
CA PHE A 38 -7.70 -9.63 -10.65
C PHE A 38 -8.88 -9.32 -11.57
N ILE A 39 -9.77 -8.40 -11.18
CA ILE A 39 -10.88 -7.94 -12.04
C ILE A 39 -10.31 -7.24 -13.28
N LEU A 40 -9.35 -6.33 -13.10
CA LEU A 40 -8.68 -5.62 -14.20
C LEU A 40 -7.93 -6.58 -15.12
N PHE A 41 -7.27 -7.61 -14.57
CA PHE A 41 -6.61 -8.66 -15.34
C PHE A 41 -7.62 -9.47 -16.18
N GLY A 42 -8.76 -9.82 -15.60
CA GLY A 42 -9.85 -10.51 -16.33
C GLY A 42 -10.41 -9.65 -17.46
N LEU A 43 -10.62 -8.35 -17.21
CA LEU A 43 -11.09 -7.40 -18.22
C LEU A 43 -10.05 -7.17 -19.33
N PHE A 44 -8.76 -7.10 -18.97
CA PHE A 44 -7.65 -7.08 -19.92
C PHE A 44 -7.71 -8.29 -20.86
N SER A 45 -7.86 -9.50 -20.31
CA SER A 45 -7.94 -10.73 -21.10
C SER A 45 -9.13 -10.78 -22.06
N LEU A 46 -10.21 -10.04 -21.77
CA LEU A 46 -11.42 -9.97 -22.60
C LEU A 46 -11.40 -8.80 -23.60
N SER A 47 -10.62 -7.75 -23.33
CA SER A 47 -10.60 -6.50 -24.08
C SER A 47 -9.48 -6.47 -25.14
N SER A 48 -9.41 -7.47 -26.02
CA SER A 48 -8.41 -7.55 -27.09
C SER A 48 -8.71 -6.68 -28.33
N LYS A 49 -9.45 -5.58 -28.17
CA LYS A 49 -9.97 -4.79 -29.31
C LYS A 49 -9.08 -3.62 -29.74
N SER A 50 -8.22 -3.10 -28.87
CA SER A 50 -7.27 -2.04 -29.25
C SER A 50 -6.01 -2.05 -28.39
N PHE A 51 -4.85 -1.84 -29.02
CA PHE A 51 -3.53 -1.81 -28.37
C PHE A 51 -3.44 -0.73 -27.27
N SER A 52 -4.09 0.42 -27.48
CA SER A 52 -4.11 1.52 -26.51
C SER A 52 -4.88 1.16 -25.23
N THR A 53 -6.06 0.54 -25.37
CA THR A 53 -6.83 0.06 -24.21
C THR A 53 -6.12 -1.09 -23.50
N GLU A 54 -5.53 -2.01 -24.25
CA GLU A 54 -4.79 -3.15 -23.72
C GLU A 54 -3.60 -2.71 -22.87
N THR A 55 -2.80 -1.76 -23.37
CA THR A 55 -1.65 -1.21 -22.65
C THR A 55 -2.09 -0.47 -21.38
N THR A 56 -3.21 0.27 -21.43
CA THR A 56 -3.75 0.97 -20.26
C THR A 56 -4.23 0.00 -19.19
N PHE A 57 -4.98 -1.04 -19.57
CA PHE A 57 -5.42 -2.06 -18.62
C PHE A 57 -4.25 -2.88 -18.05
N ALA A 58 -3.24 -3.20 -18.86
CA ALA A 58 -2.03 -3.87 -18.39
C ALA A 58 -1.28 -3.02 -17.36
N ALA A 59 -1.08 -1.72 -17.64
CA ALA A 59 -0.41 -0.80 -16.73
C ALA A 59 -1.17 -0.68 -15.40
N LEU A 60 -2.49 -0.48 -15.47
CA LEU A 60 -3.34 -0.40 -14.27
C LEU A 60 -3.30 -1.70 -13.46
N THR A 61 -3.48 -2.84 -14.12
CA THR A 61 -3.43 -4.16 -13.48
C THR A 61 -2.08 -4.38 -12.79
N SER A 62 -0.97 -4.06 -13.46
CA SER A 62 0.38 -4.19 -12.93
C SER A 62 0.59 -3.31 -11.70
N ILE A 63 0.16 -2.05 -11.73
CA ILE A 63 0.29 -1.14 -10.60
C ILE A 63 -0.55 -1.65 -9.42
N THR A 64 -1.81 -1.99 -9.67
CA THR A 64 -2.74 -2.44 -8.63
C THR A 64 -2.25 -3.73 -7.95
N LEU A 65 -1.84 -4.74 -8.72
CA LEU A 65 -1.31 -5.99 -8.16
C LEU A 65 0.05 -5.79 -7.48
N GLY A 66 0.90 -4.91 -8.02
CA GLY A 66 2.18 -4.55 -7.40
C GLY A 66 1.99 -3.98 -6.00
N PHE A 67 1.07 -3.02 -5.84
CA PHE A 67 0.75 -2.47 -4.51
C PHE A 67 0.08 -3.50 -3.60
N ALA A 68 -0.81 -4.35 -4.13
CA ALA A 68 -1.41 -5.43 -3.35
C ALA A 68 -0.34 -6.36 -2.76
N PHE A 69 0.67 -6.69 -3.56
CA PHE A 69 1.80 -7.52 -3.15
C PHE A 69 2.68 -6.83 -2.11
N VAL A 70 3.03 -5.56 -2.31
CA VAL A 70 3.81 -4.79 -1.33
C VAL A 70 3.09 -4.72 0.01
N PHE A 71 1.78 -4.46 0.03
CA PHE A 71 1.02 -4.44 1.27
C PHE A 71 0.90 -5.82 1.93
N ALA A 72 0.85 -6.91 1.16
CA ALA A 72 0.91 -8.26 1.72
C ALA A 72 2.26 -8.53 2.39
N LEU A 73 3.37 -8.10 1.78
CA LEU A 73 4.71 -8.23 2.35
C LEU A 73 4.92 -7.37 3.60
N LEU A 74 4.38 -6.14 3.62
CA LEU A 74 4.38 -5.28 4.81
C LEU A 74 3.56 -5.89 5.94
N TYR A 75 2.38 -6.45 5.63
CA TYR A 75 1.54 -7.12 6.63
C TYR A 75 2.21 -8.37 7.22
N THR A 76 2.91 -9.15 6.39
CA THR A 76 3.65 -10.35 6.85
C THR A 76 4.96 -10.03 7.57
N GLY A 77 5.37 -8.75 7.62
CA GLY A 77 6.59 -8.30 8.27
C GLY A 77 7.88 -8.66 7.52
N ILE A 78 7.78 -9.06 6.24
CA ILE A 78 8.93 -9.36 5.38
C ILE A 78 9.61 -8.05 4.94
N LEU A 79 8.82 -7.04 4.65
CA LEU A 79 9.28 -5.66 4.45
C LEU A 79 9.05 -4.93 5.77
N LEU A 80 10.12 -4.53 6.46
CA LEU A 80 10.10 -3.73 7.67
C LEU A 80 10.76 -2.37 7.41
#